data_AF-A0A5J4PD50-F1
#
_entry.id   AF-A0A5J4PD50-F1
#
_cell.length_a   1.000
_cell.length_b   1.000
_cell.length_c   1.000
_cell.angle_alpha   90.00
_cell.angle_beta   90.00
_cell.angle_gamma   90.00
#
_symmetry.space_group_name_H-M   'P 1'
#
loop_
_entity.id
_entity.type
_entity.pdbx_description
1 polymer ?
#
loop_
_entity_poly.entity_id
_entity_poly.type
_entity_poly.pdbx_seq_one_letter_code
_entity_poly.pdbx_strand_id
1 'polypeptide(L)'
;MFGFPTIEKKENNDNLKPLSSLDYDYQLVNDEEKRKNLIRKLFETKILSIDTETTGINPISAELVGMSFSFVENQAYYVPVPPIRDEALKITEEFRIVFENEDILKVGQNIKYDILVLQNYDIEVKGEFFDTMVAHYVLQPELRHGMDYLAEIYLNYRTIHIDELIGQKGKNQRNMRDLAPEDVYIYACEDADVTLKLKNILEKELEKNEAGELFYHIEMPLIPVLAYMERNGVRLDTQALKE
;
A
#
# COMPACT_ATOMS: atom_id res chain seq x y z
N MET A 1 -13.19 3.68 -29.49
CA MET A 1 -11.81 4.20 -29.41
C MET A 1 -11.84 5.21 -28.29
N PHE A 2 -11.58 4.77 -27.06
CA PHE A 2 -11.66 5.62 -25.88
C PHE A 2 -10.51 6.61 -25.94
N GLY A 3 -10.86 7.91 -26.01
CA GLY A 3 -9.91 9.00 -26.08
C GLY A 3 -9.31 9.27 -24.72
N PHE A 4 -8.41 8.39 -24.29
CA PHE A 4 -7.60 8.68 -23.13
C PHE A 4 -6.75 9.92 -23.43
N PRO A 5 -6.59 10.84 -22.47
CA PRO A 5 -5.63 11.92 -22.63
C PRO A 5 -4.27 11.28 -22.92
N THR A 6 -3.71 11.57 -24.08
CA THR A 6 -2.32 11.23 -24.40
C THR A 6 -1.46 11.87 -23.33
N ILE A 7 -0.93 11.05 -22.42
CA ILE A 7 0.18 11.46 -21.57
C ILE A 7 1.34 11.68 -22.54
N GLU A 8 1.50 12.91 -23.03
CA GLU A 8 2.69 13.31 -23.76
C GLU A 8 3.88 12.89 -22.91
N LYS A 9 4.77 12.06 -23.47
CA LYS A 9 6.06 11.75 -22.86
C LYS A 9 6.77 13.07 -22.62
N LYS A 10 6.67 13.61 -21.41
CA LYS A 10 7.54 14.68 -20.95
C LYS A 10 8.94 14.10 -20.83
N GLU A 11 9.74 14.27 -21.88
CA GLU A 11 11.19 14.13 -21.77
C GLU A 11 11.71 15.31 -20.94
N ASN A 12 12.54 14.99 -19.92
CA ASN A 12 13.12 15.83 -18.85
C ASN A 12 12.27 16.03 -17.57
N ASN A 13 12.54 15.18 -16.57
CA ASN A 13 11.95 15.16 -15.23
C ASN A 13 12.72 16.03 -14.20
N ASP A 14 13.22 17.21 -14.59
CA ASP A 14 13.95 18.11 -13.67
C ASP A 14 13.03 18.98 -12.79
N ASN A 15 11.70 18.87 -12.91
CA ASN A 15 10.71 19.73 -12.24
C ASN A 15 9.69 18.97 -11.36
N LEU A 16 9.96 17.72 -10.98
CA LEU A 16 9.09 17.00 -10.05
C LEU A 16 9.21 17.60 -8.65
N LYS A 17 8.07 17.75 -7.97
CA LYS A 17 8.03 18.26 -6.60
C LYS A 17 8.46 17.14 -5.64
N PRO A 18 9.42 17.37 -4.74
CA PRO A 18 9.73 16.43 -3.65
C PRO A 18 8.80 16.65 -2.45
N LEU A 19 8.81 15.71 -1.50
CA LEU A 19 8.08 15.84 -0.22
C LEU A 19 8.39 17.15 0.51
N SER A 20 9.65 17.59 0.47
CA SER A 20 10.11 18.82 1.13
C SER A 20 9.48 20.12 0.58
N SER A 21 8.74 20.03 -0.53
CA SER A 21 7.98 21.16 -1.10
C SER A 21 6.50 21.20 -0.69
N LEU A 22 6.04 20.19 0.06
CA LEU A 22 4.67 20.07 0.54
C LEU A 22 4.59 20.40 2.03
N ASP A 23 3.44 20.92 2.45
CA ASP A 23 3.08 20.98 3.87
C ASP A 23 2.37 19.67 4.22
N TYR A 24 2.90 18.93 5.19
CA TYR A 24 2.40 17.61 5.56
C TYR A 24 2.46 17.38 7.08
N ASP A 25 1.56 16.52 7.56
CA ASP A 25 1.44 16.08 8.95
C ASP A 25 1.61 14.56 9.02
N TYR A 26 2.87 14.11 9.01
CA TYR A 26 3.23 12.70 9.12
C TYR A 26 3.65 12.37 10.55
N GLN A 27 3.05 11.34 11.13
CA GLN A 27 3.19 11.05 12.57
C GLN A 27 3.72 9.65 12.82
N LEU A 28 4.81 9.57 13.59
CA LEU A 28 5.29 8.31 14.16
C LEU A 28 4.49 7.94 15.43
N VAL A 29 3.78 6.81 15.34
CA VAL A 29 2.85 6.28 16.35
C VAL A 29 3.52 5.10 17.07
N ASN A 30 4.57 5.41 17.85
CA ASN A 30 5.46 4.44 18.50
C ASN A 30 5.13 4.10 19.97
N ASP A 31 3.98 4.56 20.48
CA ASP A 31 3.52 4.26 21.83
C ASP A 31 2.03 3.91 21.87
N GLU A 32 1.61 3.26 22.95
CA GLU A 32 0.25 2.73 23.13
C GLU A 32 -0.82 3.83 23.14
N GLU A 33 -0.55 4.99 23.75
CA GLU A 33 -1.53 6.07 23.83
C GLU A 33 -1.76 6.71 22.45
N LYS A 34 -0.69 6.89 21.66
CA LYS A 34 -0.82 7.33 20.27
C LYS A 34 -1.58 6.29 19.43
N ARG A 35 -1.32 4.98 19.59
CA ARG A 35 -2.05 3.93 18.86
C ARG A 35 -3.54 3.96 19.18
N LYS A 36 -3.92 4.02 20.47
CA LYS A 36 -5.32 4.16 20.88
C LYS A 36 -6.00 5.39 20.28
N ASN A 37 -5.31 6.53 20.27
CA ASN A 37 -5.83 7.76 19.68
C ASN A 37 -5.99 7.65 18.16
N LEU A 38 -5.02 7.03 17.48
CA LEU A 38 -5.12 6.78 16.04
C LEU A 38 -6.30 5.86 15.71
N ILE A 39 -6.44 4.72 16.40
CA ILE A 39 -7.52 3.76 16.16
C ILE A 39 -8.90 4.43 16.26
N ARG A 40 -9.11 5.32 17.24
CA ARG A 40 -10.36 6.09 17.34
C ARG A 40 -10.62 6.95 16.11
N LYS A 41 -9.59 7.66 15.61
CA LYS A 41 -9.70 8.46 14.38
C LYS A 41 -10.01 7.58 13.18
N LEU A 42 -9.27 6.47 13.01
CA LEU A 42 -9.42 5.55 11.88
C LEU A 42 -10.81 4.91 11.84
N PHE A 43 -11.37 4.57 12.98
CA PHE A 43 -12.68 3.94 13.07
C PHE A 43 -13.84 4.85 12.61
N GLU A 44 -13.64 6.18 12.64
CA GLU A 44 -14.64 7.16 12.21
C GLU A 44 -14.55 7.48 10.70
N THR A 45 -13.53 6.98 10.00
CA THR A 45 -13.34 7.28 8.58
C THR A 45 -14.21 6.37 7.70
N LYS A 46 -14.42 6.78 6.45
CA LYS A 46 -15.09 5.96 5.41
C LYS A 46 -14.13 5.44 4.36
N ILE A 47 -12.98 6.09 4.22
CA ILE A 47 -11.93 5.75 3.27
C ILE A 47 -10.64 5.76 4.07
N LEU A 48 -9.85 4.70 3.90
CA LEU A 48 -8.59 4.53 4.56
C LEU A 48 -7.57 3.92 3.61
N SER A 49 -6.56 4.71 3.26
CA SER A 49 -5.36 4.20 2.61
C SER A 49 -4.51 3.46 3.64
N ILE A 50 -4.09 2.24 3.28
CA ILE A 50 -3.28 1.35 4.09
C ILE A 50 -2.07 0.90 3.29
N ASP A 51 -0.95 0.71 3.98
CA ASP A 51 0.25 0.09 3.43
C ASP A 51 1.04 -0.64 4.55
N THR A 52 1.83 -1.63 4.17
CA THR A 52 2.62 -2.46 5.09
C THR A 52 4.10 -2.48 4.71
N GLU A 53 4.93 -2.12 5.68
CA GLU A 53 6.37 -2.27 5.57
C GLU A 53 6.80 -3.65 6.03
N THR A 54 7.68 -4.31 5.30
CA THR A 54 8.01 -5.72 5.56
C THR A 54 9.47 -6.08 5.33
N THR A 55 9.86 -7.27 5.79
CA THR A 55 11.24 -7.78 5.65
C THR A 55 11.58 -8.31 4.26
N GLY A 56 10.66 -8.37 3.32
CA GLY A 56 10.92 -8.96 2.01
C GLY A 56 9.80 -8.71 1.02
N ILE A 57 9.93 -9.28 -0.18
CA ILE A 57 8.94 -9.12 -1.27
C ILE A 57 7.97 -10.31 -1.41
N ASN A 58 8.21 -11.39 -0.66
CA ASN A 58 7.33 -12.56 -0.64
C ASN A 58 6.41 -12.44 0.57
N PRO A 59 5.11 -12.15 0.37
CA PRO A 59 4.21 -11.84 1.48
C PRO A 59 3.95 -13.06 2.38
N ILE A 60 4.16 -14.30 1.89
CA ILE A 60 3.94 -15.52 2.69
C ILE A 60 5.01 -15.70 3.76
N SER A 61 6.26 -15.28 3.47
CA SER A 61 7.40 -15.41 4.39
C SER A 61 7.86 -14.11 5.00
N ALA A 62 7.35 -12.97 4.52
CA ALA A 62 7.72 -11.66 5.02
C ALA A 62 7.14 -11.42 6.42
N GLU A 63 7.92 -10.75 7.24
CA GLU A 63 7.49 -10.28 8.56
C GLU A 63 7.16 -8.79 8.49
N LEU A 64 6.11 -8.38 9.20
CA LEU A 64 5.66 -7.00 9.30
C LEU A 64 6.63 -6.16 10.11
N VAL A 65 7.10 -5.06 9.51
CA VAL A 65 7.97 -4.02 10.09
C VAL A 65 7.16 -2.84 10.57
N GLY A 66 6.07 -2.50 9.88
CA GLY A 66 5.15 -1.46 10.31
C GLY A 66 3.92 -1.37 9.42
N MET A 67 2.93 -0.60 9.88
CA MET A 67 1.69 -0.32 9.15
C MET A 67 1.55 1.20 9.00
N SER A 68 1.20 1.66 7.82
CA SER A 68 0.93 3.07 7.56
C SER A 68 -0.52 3.31 7.15
N PHE A 69 -1.02 4.51 7.46
CA PHE A 69 -2.42 4.88 7.30
C PHE A 69 -2.55 6.32 6.83
N SER A 70 -3.41 6.57 5.85
CA SER A 70 -3.83 7.93 5.47
C SER A 70 -5.33 7.97 5.14
N PHE A 71 -6.02 8.98 5.66
CA PHE A 71 -7.44 9.21 5.40
C PHE A 71 -7.76 10.68 5.05
N VAL A 72 -6.73 11.53 5.03
CA VAL A 72 -6.76 12.93 4.60
C VAL A 72 -5.45 13.20 3.85
N GLU A 73 -5.52 13.84 2.68
CA GLU A 73 -4.31 14.16 1.91
C GLU A 73 -3.32 15.01 2.72
N ASN A 74 -2.04 14.70 2.59
CA ASN A 74 -0.92 15.26 3.34
C ASN A 74 -0.94 14.95 4.85
N GLN A 75 -1.80 14.04 5.31
CA GLN A 75 -1.76 13.52 6.68
C GLN A 75 -1.63 11.99 6.64
N ALA A 76 -0.65 11.47 7.38
CA ALA A 76 -0.44 10.03 7.47
C ALA A 76 0.20 9.64 8.81
N TYR A 77 0.07 8.36 9.13
CA TYR A 77 0.50 7.82 10.41
C TYR A 77 1.24 6.52 10.15
N TYR A 78 2.38 6.32 10.82
CA TYR A 78 3.15 5.08 10.76
C TYR A 78 3.23 4.45 12.15
N VAL A 79 2.86 3.18 12.21
CA VAL A 79 2.87 2.34 13.41
C VAL A 79 3.99 1.30 13.26
N PRO A 80 5.13 1.47 13.94
CA PRO A 80 6.18 0.46 13.90
C PRO A 80 5.75 -0.81 14.64
N VAL A 81 6.13 -1.96 14.08
CA VAL A 81 5.84 -3.29 14.61
C VAL A 81 7.17 -3.99 14.94
N PRO A 82 7.39 -4.41 16.20
CA PRO A 82 8.65 -5.01 16.62
C PRO A 82 8.84 -6.40 16.00
N PRO A 83 10.09 -6.91 15.91
CA PRO A 83 10.36 -8.27 15.43
C PRO A 83 9.88 -9.36 16.38
N ILE A 84 9.61 -9.03 17.65
CA ILE A 84 9.15 -9.98 18.66
C ILE A 84 7.70 -10.36 18.33
N ARG A 85 7.51 -11.60 17.87
CA ARG A 85 6.22 -12.09 17.34
C ARG A 85 5.02 -11.83 18.26
N ASP A 86 5.15 -12.10 19.56
CA ASP A 86 4.06 -11.91 20.52
C ASP A 86 3.70 -10.43 20.72
N GLU A 87 4.69 -9.53 20.63
CA GLU A 87 4.46 -8.09 20.70
C GLU A 87 3.85 -7.57 19.40
N ALA A 88 4.32 -8.08 18.27
CA ALA A 88 3.76 -7.76 16.96
C ALA A 88 2.28 -8.14 16.87
N LEU A 89 1.93 -9.37 17.29
CA LEU A 89 0.54 -9.83 17.33
C LEU A 89 -0.34 -8.96 18.23
N LYS A 90 0.16 -8.52 19.39
CA LYS A 90 -0.58 -7.60 20.27
C LYS A 90 -0.85 -6.27 19.57
N ILE A 91 0.15 -5.69 18.92
CA ILE A 91 -0.01 -4.41 18.21
C ILE A 91 -0.96 -4.55 17.03
N THR A 92 -0.84 -5.60 16.19
CA THR A 92 -1.75 -5.79 15.05
C THR A 92 -3.18 -6.05 15.51
N GLU A 93 -3.37 -6.77 16.62
CA GLU A 93 -4.69 -7.02 17.21
C GLU A 93 -5.41 -5.72 17.61
N GLU A 94 -4.68 -4.72 18.12
CA GLU A 94 -5.27 -3.40 18.44
C GLU A 94 -5.95 -2.76 17.20
N PHE A 95 -5.42 -3.00 16.00
CA PHE A 95 -5.92 -2.45 14.74
C PHE A 95 -6.92 -3.36 14.02
N ARG A 96 -7.20 -4.58 14.53
CA ARG A 96 -8.17 -5.52 13.92
C ARG A 96 -9.51 -4.83 13.64
N ILE A 97 -9.99 -4.04 14.61
CA ILE A 97 -11.27 -3.32 14.51
C ILE A 97 -11.33 -2.35 13.32
N VAL A 98 -10.18 -1.87 12.82
CA VAL A 98 -10.11 -0.99 11.64
C VAL A 98 -10.04 -1.84 10.36
N PHE A 99 -9.15 -2.84 10.32
CA PHE A 99 -8.98 -3.69 9.14
C PHE A 99 -10.21 -4.54 8.81
N GLU A 100 -10.90 -5.06 9.83
CA GLU A 100 -12.09 -5.90 9.68
C GLU A 100 -13.40 -5.11 9.56
N ASN A 101 -13.38 -3.77 9.63
CA ASN A 101 -14.59 -2.97 9.52
C ASN A 101 -15.08 -2.86 8.07
N GLU A 102 -16.16 -3.55 7.72
CA GLU A 102 -16.71 -3.56 6.37
C GLU A 102 -17.23 -2.19 5.87
N ASP A 103 -17.51 -1.25 6.78
CA ASP A 103 -17.99 0.11 6.44
C ASP A 103 -16.86 1.08 5.99
N ILE A 104 -15.60 0.63 6.03
CA ILE A 104 -14.43 1.39 5.61
C ILE A 104 -13.93 0.84 4.27
N LEU A 105 -13.87 1.68 3.23
CA LEU A 105 -13.17 1.39 1.98
C LEU A 105 -11.66 1.38 2.22
N LYS A 106 -10.99 0.26 1.91
CA LYS A 106 -9.53 0.15 2.02
C LYS A 106 -8.90 0.50 0.69
N VAL A 107 -8.03 1.50 0.71
CA VAL A 107 -7.26 1.94 -0.45
C VAL A 107 -5.84 1.41 -0.29
N GLY A 108 -5.24 0.92 -1.36
CA GLY A 108 -3.86 0.46 -1.34
C GLY A 108 -3.25 0.49 -2.74
N GLN A 109 -1.94 0.34 -2.82
CA GLN A 109 -1.22 0.12 -4.06
C GLN A 109 -0.76 -1.33 -4.06
N ASN A 110 -1.31 -2.19 -4.94
CA ASN A 110 -1.07 -3.64 -4.87
C ASN A 110 -1.49 -4.25 -3.51
N ILE A 111 -2.69 -3.89 -3.04
CA ILE A 111 -3.22 -4.18 -1.69
C ILE A 111 -3.30 -5.69 -1.38
N LYS A 112 -3.30 -6.54 -2.41
CA LYS A 112 -3.20 -8.00 -2.24
C LYS A 112 -1.97 -8.38 -1.40
N TYR A 113 -0.85 -7.67 -1.57
CA TYR A 113 0.37 -7.90 -0.80
C TYR A 113 0.12 -7.67 0.70
N ASP A 114 -0.44 -6.52 1.06
CA ASP A 114 -0.77 -6.14 2.43
C ASP A 114 -1.74 -7.11 3.07
N ILE A 115 -2.77 -7.53 2.33
CA ILE A 115 -3.73 -8.56 2.78
C ILE A 115 -3.00 -9.84 3.17
N LEU A 116 -2.11 -10.36 2.32
CA LEU A 116 -1.38 -11.59 2.58
C LEU A 116 -0.43 -11.47 3.78
N VAL A 117 0.23 -10.32 3.94
CA VAL A 117 1.10 -10.02 5.08
C VAL A 117 0.28 -9.96 6.37
N LEU A 118 -0.83 -9.22 6.40
CA LEU A 118 -1.70 -9.08 7.57
C LEU A 118 -2.34 -10.40 7.98
N GLN A 119 -2.64 -11.28 7.02
CA GLN A 119 -3.07 -12.66 7.32
C GLN A 119 -1.98 -13.48 8.02
N ASN A 120 -0.70 -13.13 7.91
CA ASN A 120 0.35 -13.75 8.73
C ASN A 120 0.25 -13.31 10.19
N TYR A 121 -0.57 -12.33 10.54
CA TYR A 121 -0.79 -11.82 11.90
C TYR A 121 -2.24 -12.02 12.34
N ASP A 122 -2.94 -12.99 11.74
CA ASP A 122 -4.33 -13.35 12.03
C ASP A 122 -5.34 -12.21 11.84
N ILE A 123 -5.00 -11.22 11.01
CA ILE A 123 -5.86 -10.11 10.60
C ILE A 123 -6.49 -10.44 9.25
N GLU A 124 -7.81 -10.32 9.17
CA GLU A 124 -8.56 -10.38 7.91
C GLU A 124 -8.88 -8.96 7.46
N VAL A 125 -8.44 -8.53 6.28
CA VAL A 125 -8.83 -7.21 5.77
C VAL A 125 -10.18 -7.36 5.08
N LYS A 126 -11.20 -6.61 5.53
CA LYS A 126 -12.59 -6.69 5.05
C LYS A 126 -13.05 -5.37 4.44
N GLY A 127 -14.29 -5.34 3.96
CA GLY A 127 -14.89 -4.18 3.30
C GLY A 127 -14.54 -4.10 1.83
N GLU A 128 -14.94 -2.99 1.20
CA GLU A 128 -14.60 -2.73 -0.19
C GLU A 128 -13.12 -2.35 -0.33
N PHE A 129 -12.58 -2.61 -1.52
CA PHE A 129 -11.20 -2.30 -1.86
C PHE A 129 -11.12 -1.30 -3.00
N PHE A 130 -10.08 -0.47 -2.98
CA PHE A 130 -9.63 0.33 -4.11
C PHE A 130 -8.13 0.14 -4.27
N ASP A 131 -7.70 -0.57 -5.31
CA ASP A 131 -6.29 -0.73 -5.62
C ASP A 131 -5.87 0.23 -6.73
N THR A 132 -4.98 1.19 -6.43
CA THR A 132 -4.53 2.21 -7.37
C THR A 132 -3.73 1.64 -8.54
N MET A 133 -3.00 0.53 -8.33
CA MET A 133 -2.30 -0.17 -9.40
C MET A 133 -3.30 -0.72 -10.41
N VAL A 134 -4.35 -1.38 -9.91
CA VAL A 134 -5.37 -2.02 -10.73
C VAL A 134 -6.29 -0.99 -11.40
N ALA A 135 -6.65 0.09 -10.69
CA ALA A 135 -7.42 1.20 -11.24
C ALA A 135 -6.70 1.79 -12.46
N HIS A 136 -5.39 2.02 -12.34
CA HIS A 136 -4.60 2.49 -13.45
C HIS A 136 -4.40 1.44 -14.56
N TYR A 137 -4.26 0.15 -14.22
CA TYR A 137 -4.21 -0.93 -15.21
C TYR A 137 -5.48 -0.96 -16.07
N VAL A 138 -6.66 -0.87 -15.46
CA VAL A 138 -7.95 -0.83 -16.16
C VAL A 138 -8.02 0.36 -17.13
N LEU A 139 -7.47 1.51 -16.73
CA LEU A 139 -7.45 2.71 -17.56
C LEU A 139 -6.39 2.68 -18.66
N GLN A 140 -5.20 2.14 -18.37
CA GLN A 140 -4.02 2.21 -19.23
C GLN A 140 -3.19 0.91 -19.20
N PRO A 141 -3.68 -0.22 -19.74
CA PRO A 141 -3.04 -1.53 -19.55
C PRO A 141 -1.59 -1.66 -20.03
N GLU A 142 -1.18 -0.79 -20.97
CA GLU A 142 0.14 -0.85 -21.64
C GLU A 142 1.24 -0.08 -20.89
N LEU A 143 0.89 0.67 -19.84
CA LEU A 143 1.84 1.52 -19.11
C LEU A 143 2.42 0.81 -17.87
N ARG A 144 3.36 1.47 -17.19
CA ARG A 144 3.81 1.02 -15.87
C ARG A 144 2.74 1.38 -14.84
N HIS A 145 2.62 0.62 -13.76
CA HIS A 145 1.57 0.82 -12.74
C HIS A 145 2.12 0.95 -11.32
N GLY A 146 3.44 1.03 -11.16
CA GLY A 146 4.07 1.26 -9.85
C GLY A 146 3.81 2.68 -9.35
N MET A 147 3.68 2.85 -8.03
CA MET A 147 3.30 4.11 -7.40
C MET A 147 4.21 5.27 -7.78
N ASP A 148 5.54 5.08 -7.79
CA ASP A 148 6.51 6.10 -8.21
C ASP A 148 6.14 6.69 -9.57
N TYR A 149 5.91 5.82 -10.56
CA TYR A 149 5.53 6.25 -11.90
C TYR A 149 4.17 6.95 -11.92
N LEU A 150 3.19 6.47 -11.14
CA LEU A 150 1.88 7.11 -11.05
C LEU A 150 1.96 8.49 -10.40
N ALA A 151 2.76 8.65 -9.35
CA ALA A 151 2.99 9.92 -8.68
C ALA A 151 3.65 10.94 -9.62
N GLU A 152 4.59 10.51 -10.47
CA GLU A 152 5.19 11.37 -11.48
C GLU A 152 4.14 11.91 -12.46
N ILE A 153 3.32 11.03 -13.06
CA ILE A 153 2.43 11.41 -14.17
C ILE A 153 1.13 12.08 -13.71
N TYR A 154 0.61 11.73 -12.52
CA TYR A 154 -0.65 12.28 -12.02
C TYR A 154 -0.46 13.42 -11.02
N LEU A 155 0.61 13.38 -10.22
CA LEU A 155 0.84 14.36 -9.15
C LEU A 155 1.99 15.33 -9.45
N ASN A 156 2.76 15.09 -10.54
CA ASN A 156 4.01 15.82 -10.82
C ASN A 156 4.93 15.81 -9.58
N TYR A 157 5.02 14.63 -8.95
CA TYR A 157 5.63 14.39 -7.65
C TYR A 157 6.71 13.31 -7.76
N ARG A 158 7.83 13.49 -7.06
CA ARG A 158 8.85 12.44 -6.89
C ARG A 158 8.73 11.88 -5.47
N THR A 159 8.36 10.61 -5.38
CA THR A 159 8.37 9.81 -4.15
C THR A 159 9.80 9.58 -3.65
N ILE A 160 9.91 9.30 -2.36
CA ILE A 160 11.11 8.77 -1.73
C ILE A 160 11.22 7.32 -2.19
N HIS A 161 12.31 6.99 -2.88
CA HIS A 161 12.48 5.60 -3.32
C HIS A 161 13.03 4.74 -2.17
N ILE A 162 12.60 3.48 -2.12
CA ILE A 162 13.03 2.51 -1.10
C ILE A 162 14.56 2.32 -1.05
N ASP A 163 15.25 2.48 -2.18
CA ASP A 163 16.72 2.38 -2.25
C ASP A 163 17.44 3.57 -1.57
N GLU A 164 16.76 4.69 -1.35
CA GLU A 164 17.26 5.79 -0.52
C GLU A 164 17.32 5.38 0.97
N LEU A 165 16.49 4.42 1.40
CA LEU A 165 16.43 3.91 2.78
C LEU A 165 17.36 2.71 2.99
N ILE A 166 17.20 1.67 2.16
CA ILE A 166 17.88 0.38 2.35
C ILE A 166 19.04 0.16 1.39
N GLY A 167 19.33 1.11 0.51
CA GLY A 167 20.37 1.02 -0.50
C GLY A 167 19.91 0.32 -1.78
N GLN A 168 20.80 0.32 -2.79
CA GLN A 168 20.54 -0.25 -4.10
C GLN A 168 20.25 -1.75 -4.05
N LYS A 169 19.35 -2.21 -4.92
CA LYS A 169 18.98 -3.62 -5.04
C LYS A 169 20.21 -4.49 -5.31
N GLY A 170 20.45 -5.48 -4.45
CA GLY A 170 21.58 -6.39 -4.57
C GLY A 170 21.97 -7.04 -3.25
N LYS A 171 23.10 -7.74 -3.25
CA LYS A 171 23.58 -8.51 -2.09
C LYS A 171 23.84 -7.68 -0.83
N ASN A 172 24.07 -6.37 -0.98
CA ASN A 172 24.41 -5.45 0.11
C ASN A 172 23.22 -4.56 0.51
N GLN A 173 22.04 -4.77 -0.07
CA GLN A 173 20.84 -4.04 0.33
C GLN A 173 20.50 -4.41 1.78
N ARG A 174 20.22 -3.40 2.59
CA ARG A 174 19.81 -3.58 3.99
C ARG A 174 18.37 -4.11 4.05
N ASN A 175 17.95 -4.62 5.20
CA ASN A 175 16.54 -4.92 5.44
C ASN A 175 15.83 -3.71 6.05
N MET A 176 14.54 -3.51 5.75
CA MET A 176 13.72 -2.47 6.38
C MET A 176 13.69 -2.62 7.91
N ARG A 177 13.76 -3.86 8.41
CA ARG A 177 13.87 -4.18 9.85
C ARG A 177 15.13 -3.63 10.52
N ASP A 178 16.19 -3.37 9.75
CA ASP A 178 17.47 -2.87 10.28
C ASP A 178 17.48 -1.35 10.46
N LEU A 179 16.37 -0.67 10.14
CA LEU A 179 16.19 0.76 10.28
C LEU A 179 15.48 1.10 11.59
N ALA A 180 15.78 2.27 12.16
CA ALA A 180 15.02 2.79 13.28
C ALA A 180 13.64 3.25 12.78
N PRO A 181 12.57 3.17 13.59
CA PRO A 181 11.25 3.68 13.22
C PRO A 181 11.27 5.13 12.71
N GLU A 182 12.16 5.96 13.25
CA GLU A 182 12.37 7.36 12.85
C GLU A 182 12.94 7.51 11.44
N ASP A 183 13.61 6.49 10.92
CA ASP A 183 14.17 6.48 9.55
C ASP A 183 13.16 5.95 8.52
N VAL A 184 12.13 5.22 8.97
CA VAL A 184 11.12 4.58 8.10
C VAL A 184 9.85 5.42 7.98
N TYR A 185 9.45 6.11 9.06
CA TYR A 185 8.08 6.64 9.16
C TYR A 185 7.71 7.62 8.04
N ILE A 186 8.64 8.45 7.58
CA ILE A 186 8.37 9.42 6.50
C ILE A 186 8.07 8.70 5.19
N TYR A 187 8.86 7.68 4.84
CA TYR A 187 8.68 6.87 3.65
C TYR A 187 7.31 6.15 3.70
N ALA A 188 7.05 5.43 4.79
CA ALA A 188 5.80 4.67 4.92
C ALA A 188 4.55 5.58 4.96
N CYS A 189 4.66 6.76 5.59
CA CYS A 189 3.59 7.76 5.57
C CYS A 189 3.34 8.32 4.17
N GLU A 190 4.41 8.57 3.41
CA GLU A 190 4.32 9.05 2.03
C GLU A 190 3.60 8.03 1.14
N ASP A 191 3.95 6.74 1.24
CA ASP A 191 3.33 5.68 0.44
C ASP A 191 1.80 5.63 0.65
N ALA A 192 1.35 5.69 1.92
CA ALA A 192 -0.08 5.72 2.24
C ALA A 192 -0.78 7.01 1.75
N ASP A 193 -0.16 8.18 1.91
CA ASP A 193 -0.72 9.47 1.48
C ASP A 193 -0.78 9.61 -0.05
N VAL A 194 0.31 9.28 -0.75
CA VAL A 194 0.37 9.29 -2.21
C VAL A 194 -0.66 8.33 -2.79
N THR A 195 -0.81 7.14 -2.20
CA THR A 195 -1.85 6.19 -2.59
C THR A 195 -3.26 6.78 -2.45
N LEU A 196 -3.55 7.51 -1.37
CA LEU A 196 -4.83 8.21 -1.20
C LEU A 196 -5.06 9.29 -2.27
N LYS A 197 -4.04 10.11 -2.54
CA LYS A 197 -4.07 11.15 -3.59
C LYS A 197 -4.31 10.54 -4.97
N LEU A 198 -3.64 9.44 -5.28
CA LEU A 198 -3.83 8.71 -6.53
C LEU A 198 -5.24 8.15 -6.64
N LYS A 199 -5.79 7.56 -5.58
CA LYS A 199 -7.19 7.10 -5.55
C LYS A 199 -8.16 8.21 -5.92
N ASN A 200 -8.01 9.39 -5.33
CA ASN A 200 -8.90 10.54 -5.57
C ASN A 200 -8.91 11.01 -7.04
N ILE A 201 -7.81 10.79 -7.77
CA ILE A 201 -7.69 11.12 -9.19
C ILE A 201 -8.21 9.96 -10.05
N LEU A 202 -7.75 8.74 -9.78
CA LEU A 202 -8.05 7.55 -10.58
C LEU A 202 -9.54 7.18 -10.51
N GLU A 203 -10.20 7.38 -9.37
CA GLU A 203 -11.65 7.19 -9.23
C GLU A 203 -12.44 8.06 -10.23
N LYS A 204 -12.06 9.34 -10.37
CA LYS A 204 -12.69 10.25 -11.33
C LYS A 204 -12.41 9.85 -12.78
N GLU A 205 -11.20 9.37 -13.06
CA GLU A 205 -10.86 8.89 -14.40
C GLU A 205 -11.58 7.57 -14.74
N LEU A 206 -11.80 6.67 -13.79
CA LEU A 206 -12.62 5.46 -13.98
C LEU A 206 -14.06 5.82 -14.35
N GLU A 207 -14.67 6.78 -13.65
CA GLU A 207 -16.01 7.28 -13.97
C GLU A 207 -16.07 7.90 -15.37
N LYS A 208 -15.14 8.81 -15.67
CA LYS A 208 -15.07 9.52 -16.95
C LYS A 208 -14.86 8.61 -18.15
N ASN A 209 -14.14 7.51 -17.98
CA ASN A 209 -13.88 6.53 -19.04
C ASN A 209 -14.87 5.35 -19.03
N GLU A 210 -15.94 5.43 -18.23
CA GLU A 210 -16.96 4.38 -18.11
C GLU A 210 -16.38 3.00 -17.73
N ALA A 211 -15.24 3.00 -17.03
CA ALA A 211 -14.48 1.82 -16.66
C ALA A 211 -14.80 1.30 -15.25
N GLY A 212 -15.70 2.00 -14.53
CA GLY A 212 -16.11 1.65 -13.17
C GLY A 212 -16.72 0.25 -13.05
N GLU A 213 -17.49 -0.21 -14.04
CA GLU A 213 -18.13 -1.54 -13.98
C GLU A 213 -17.08 -2.67 -13.95
N LEU A 214 -16.09 -2.60 -14.84
CA LEU A 214 -14.97 -3.55 -14.85
C LEU A 214 -14.18 -3.48 -13.54
N PHE A 215 -13.85 -2.26 -13.09
CA PHE A 215 -13.06 -2.08 -11.88
C PHE A 215 -13.76 -2.59 -10.61
N TYR A 216 -14.97 -2.09 -10.31
CA TYR A 216 -15.65 -2.36 -9.05
C TYR A 216 -16.31 -3.74 -9.00
N HIS A 217 -16.82 -4.28 -10.12
CA HIS A 217 -17.59 -5.53 -10.10
C HIS A 217 -16.79 -6.76 -10.56
N ILE A 218 -15.60 -6.57 -11.15
CA ILE A 218 -14.76 -7.68 -11.60
C ILE A 218 -13.39 -7.64 -10.91
N GLU A 219 -12.64 -6.54 -11.04
CA GLU A 219 -11.25 -6.50 -10.57
C GLU A 219 -11.13 -6.45 -9.04
N MET A 220 -11.87 -5.57 -8.35
CA MET A 220 -11.80 -5.46 -6.89
C MET A 220 -12.27 -6.73 -6.16
N PRO A 221 -13.38 -7.40 -6.56
CA PRO A 221 -13.78 -8.67 -5.95
C PRO A 221 -12.78 -9.81 -6.18
N LEU A 222 -11.92 -9.72 -7.20
CA LEU A 222 -10.92 -10.74 -7.51
C LEU A 222 -9.70 -10.67 -6.58
N ILE A 223 -9.39 -9.52 -6.00
CA ILE A 223 -8.26 -9.33 -5.07
C ILE A 223 -8.25 -10.36 -3.92
N PRO A 224 -9.31 -10.48 -3.09
CA PRO A 224 -9.32 -11.45 -1.99
C PRO A 224 -9.28 -12.90 -2.47
N VAL A 225 -9.83 -13.20 -3.66
CA VAL A 225 -9.75 -14.54 -4.27
C VAL A 225 -8.31 -14.88 -4.65
N LEU A 226 -7.59 -13.94 -5.27
CA LEU A 226 -6.18 -14.12 -5.62
C LEU A 226 -5.30 -14.27 -4.39
N ALA A 227 -5.54 -13.48 -3.34
CA ALA A 227 -4.85 -13.63 -2.05
C ALA A 227 -5.09 -15.04 -1.47
N TYR A 228 -6.35 -15.51 -1.45
CA TYR A 228 -6.68 -16.86 -0.98
C TYR A 228 -5.96 -17.95 -1.79
N MET A 229 -5.97 -17.86 -3.12
CA MET A 229 -5.29 -18.82 -3.99
C MET A 229 -3.78 -18.83 -3.76
N GLU A 230 -3.15 -17.66 -3.68
CA GLU A 230 -1.71 -17.52 -3.48
C GLU A 230 -1.27 -18.08 -2.13
N ARG A 231 -2.04 -17.81 -1.06
CA ARG A 231 -1.75 -18.33 0.28
C ARG A 231 -1.88 -19.84 0.37
N ASN A 232 -2.84 -20.44 -0.32
CA ASN A 232 -3.00 -21.90 -0.35
C ASN A 232 -1.87 -22.59 -1.13
N GLY A 233 -1.38 -21.96 -2.19
CA GLY A 233 -0.35 -22.51 -3.06
C GLY A 233 -0.80 -23.78 -3.79
N VAL A 234 0.18 -24.51 -4.33
CA VAL A 234 -0.02 -25.79 -5.02
C VAL A 234 0.96 -26.83 -4.45
N ARG A 235 0.45 -28.02 -4.13
CA ARG A 235 1.28 -29.13 -3.66
C ARG A 235 1.99 -29.77 -4.84
N LEU A 236 3.32 -29.84 -4.78
CA LEU A 236 4.15 -30.47 -5.81
C LEU A 236 4.67 -31.83 -5.35
N ASP A 237 4.65 -32.80 -6.27
CA ASP A 237 5.40 -34.05 -6.12
C ASP A 237 6.83 -33.84 -6.63
N THR A 238 7.75 -33.64 -5.69
CA THR A 238 9.16 -33.37 -6.01
C THR A 238 9.95 -34.62 -6.38
N GLN A 239 9.40 -35.82 -6.15
CA GLN A 239 10.01 -37.06 -6.59
C GLN A 239 9.73 -37.29 -8.08
N ALA A 240 8.47 -37.15 -8.50
CA ALA A 240 8.10 -37.23 -9.90
C ALA A 240 8.80 -36.17 -10.77
N LEU A 241 8.97 -34.94 -10.27
CA LEU A 241 9.67 -33.86 -11.00
C LEU A 241 11.18 -34.11 -11.22
N LYS A 242 11.79 -35.07 -10.52
CA LYS A 242 13.21 -35.41 -10.69
C LYS A 242 13.45 -36.48 -11.77
N GLU A 243 12.40 -37.13 -12.26
CA GLU A 243 12.45 -38.14 -13.33
C GLU A 243 12.56 -37.48 -14.71
#